data_AF-A0A2G6G4Q3-F1
#
_entry.id   AF-A0A2G6G4Q3-F1
#
_cell.length_a   1.000
_cell.length_b   1.000
_cell.length_c   1.000
_cell.angle_alpha   90.00
_cell.angle_beta   90.00
_cell.angle_gamma   90.00
#
_symmetry.space_group_name_H-M   'P 1'
#
loop_
_entity.id
_entity.type
_entity.pdbx_description
1 polymer ?
#
loop_
_entity_poly.entity_id
_entity_poly.type
_entity_poly.pdbx_seq_one_letter_code
_entity_poly.pdbx_strand_id
1 'polypeptide(L)' 'MKKAVRAMDQARHCAVLWFKEIVERELYKELGYGSVYQYAAVELEFSKTRTGDFLHLARKLEKLPRL' A
#
# COMPACT_ATOMS: atom_id res chain seq x y z
N MET A 1 -2.54 12.44 -23.43
CA MET A 1 -2.86 11.19 -22.70
C MET A 1 -1.66 10.49 -22.07
N LYS A 2 -0.53 10.23 -22.75
CA LYS A 2 0.61 9.46 -22.19
C LYS A 2 1.21 10.01 -20.87
N LYS A 3 1.23 11.34 -20.67
CA LYS A 3 1.76 11.95 -19.43
C LYS A 3 0.86 11.73 -18.20
N ALA A 4 -0.46 11.78 -18.38
CA ALA A 4 -1.41 11.56 -17.29
C ALA A 4 -1.38 10.10 -16.80
N VAL A 5 -1.28 9.14 -17.73
CA VAL A 5 -1.14 7.71 -17.39
C VAL A 5 0.15 7.45 -16.60
N ARG A 6 1.28 8.05 -17.01
CA ARG A 6 2.54 7.94 -16.26
C ARG A 6 2.47 8.56 -14.88
N ALA A 7 1.85 9.73 -14.73
CA ALA A 7 1.66 10.38 -13.43
C ALA A 7 0.80 9.53 -12.50
N MET A 8 -0.27 8.91 -13.02
CA MET A 8 -1.11 7.97 -12.26
C MET A 8 -0.36 6.71 -11.86
N ASP A 9 0.45 6.13 -12.76
CA ASP A 9 1.28 4.97 -12.44
C ASP A 9 2.31 5.28 -11.36
N GLN A 10 2.93 6.45 -11.42
CA GLN A 10 3.92 6.87 -10.44
C GLN A 10 3.28 7.19 -9.08
N ALA A 11 2.12 7.85 -9.06
CA ALA A 11 1.35 8.07 -7.85
C ALA A 11 0.91 6.75 -7.20
N ARG A 12 0.46 5.78 -8.03
CA ARG A 12 0.13 4.43 -7.57
C ARG A 12 1.36 3.71 -7.00
N HIS A 13 2.50 3.80 -7.67
CA HIS A 13 3.74 3.20 -7.19
C HIS A 13 4.15 3.78 -5.84
N CYS A 14 4.11 5.11 -5.68
CA CYS A 14 4.36 5.76 -4.39
C CYS A 14 3.38 5.25 -3.32
N ALA A 15 2.08 5.22 -3.60
CA ALA A 15 1.09 4.74 -2.63
C ALA A 15 1.35 3.32 -2.15
N VAL A 16 1.78 2.41 -3.04
CA VAL A 16 2.14 1.03 -2.64
C VAL A 16 3.42 1.00 -1.80
N LEU A 17 4.43 1.83 -2.10
CA LEU A 17 5.65 1.93 -1.27
C LEU A 17 5.34 2.43 0.14
N TRP A 18 4.54 3.48 0.27
CA TRP A 18 4.10 4.00 1.58
C TRP A 18 3.30 2.96 2.36
N PHE A 19 2.36 2.28 1.68
CA PHE A 19 1.58 1.21 2.31
C PHE A 19 2.47 0.05 2.78
N LYS A 20 3.45 -0.36 1.95
CA LYS A 20 4.44 -1.38 2.32
C LYS A 20 5.20 -1.00 3.59
N GLU A 21 5.67 0.25 3.68
CA GLU A 21 6.42 0.70 4.86
C GLU A 21 5.57 0.68 6.14
N ILE A 22 4.30 1.11 6.06
CA ILE A 22 3.35 1.04 7.17
C ILE A 22 3.13 -0.41 7.63
N VAL A 23 3.03 -1.35 6.68
CA VAL A 23 2.84 -2.77 6.99
C VAL A 23 4.09 -3.37 7.61
N GLU A 24 5.27 -3.16 7.00
CA GLU A 24 6.54 -3.77 7.43
C GLU A 24 7.00 -3.30 8.80
N ARG A 25 6.85 -2.00 9.06
CA ARG A 25 7.20 -1.40 10.35
C ARG A 25 6.07 -1.51 11.37
N GLU A 26 4.97 -2.15 10.99
CA GLU A 26 3.76 -2.28 11.80
C GLU A 26 3.25 -0.95 12.38
N LEU A 27 3.44 0.16 11.66
CA LEU A 27 3.07 1.51 12.13
C LEU A 27 1.57 1.63 12.41
N TYR A 28 0.76 0.79 11.77
CA TYR A 28 -0.66 0.69 12.08
C TYR A 28 -0.93 0.32 13.55
N LYS A 29 -0.02 -0.40 14.23
CA LYS A 29 -0.12 -0.68 15.67
C LYS A 29 0.18 0.54 16.51
N GLU A 30 1.16 1.35 16.11
CA GLU A 30 1.49 2.62 16.78
C GLU A 30 0.33 3.62 16.69
N LEU A 31 -0.43 3.56 15.60
CA LEU A 31 -1.67 4.32 15.41
C LEU A 31 -2.89 3.72 16.15
N GLY A 32 -2.74 2.60 16.85
CA GLY A 32 -3.79 1.97 17.66
C GLY A 32 -4.69 0.96 16.93
N TYR A 33 -4.36 0.55 15.70
CA TYR A 33 -5.12 -0.47 14.98
C TYR A 33 -4.62 -1.88 15.30
N GLY A 34 -5.55 -2.81 15.55
CA GLY A 34 -5.24 -4.20 15.86
C GLY A 34 -4.85 -5.05 14.64
N SER A 35 -5.08 -4.53 13.43
CA SER A 35 -4.64 -5.19 12.19
C SER A 35 -4.52 -4.20 11.04
N VAL A 36 -3.74 -4.57 10.02
CA VAL A 36 -3.61 -3.78 8.80
C VAL A 36 -4.95 -3.65 8.03
N TYR A 37 -5.85 -4.63 8.17
CA TYR A 37 -7.19 -4.57 7.59
C TYR A 37 -8.07 -3.54 8.28
N GLN A 38 -7.96 -3.41 9.61
CA GLN A 38 -8.67 -2.39 10.36
C GLN A 38 -8.14 -1.00 9.99
N TYR A 39 -6.82 -0.82 9.97
CA TYR A 39 -6.19 0.42 9.52
C TYR A 39 -6.64 0.81 8.10
N ALA A 40 -6.54 -0.11 7.14
CA ALA A 40 -6.90 0.18 5.76
C ALA A 40 -8.40 0.46 5.59
N ALA A 41 -9.26 -0.16 6.39
CA ALA A 41 -10.70 0.11 6.34
C ALA A 41 -11.05 1.48 6.93
N VAL A 42 -10.37 1.92 7.99
CA VAL A 42 -10.67 3.18 8.69
C VAL A 42 -9.98 4.37 8.02
N GLU A 43 -8.66 4.29 7.79
CA GLU A 43 -7.85 5.43 7.33
C GLU A 43 -7.81 5.57 5.81
N LEU A 44 -7.93 4.45 5.09
CA LEU A 44 -7.83 4.43 3.62
C LEU A 44 -9.18 4.14 2.96
N GLU A 45 -10.21 3.85 3.75
CA GLU A 45 -11.55 3.43 3.28
C GLU A 45 -11.51 2.26 2.29
N PHE A 46 -10.54 1.37 2.46
CA PHE A 46 -10.37 0.22 1.59
C PHE A 46 -11.34 -0.90 1.97
N SER A 47 -11.90 -1.54 0.94
CA SER A 47 -12.54 -2.84 1.12
C SER A 47 -11.49 -3.92 1.44
N LYS A 48 -11.93 -5.04 2.04
CA LYS A 48 -11.04 -6.18 2.34
C LYS A 48 -10.28 -6.67 1.11
N THR A 49 -10.95 -6.74 -0.05
CA THR A 49 -10.33 -7.14 -1.32
C THR A 49 -9.25 -6.15 -1.75
N ARG A 50 -9.54 -4.84 -1.70
CA ARG A 50 -8.57 -3.80 -2.07
C ARG A 50 -7.35 -3.79 -1.15
N THR A 51 -7.55 -4.03 0.15
CA THR A 51 -6.44 -4.22 1.11
C THR A 51 -5.60 -5.45 0.74
N GLY A 52 -6.25 -6.57 0.37
CA GLY A 52 -5.57 -7.76 -0.11
C GLY A 52 -4.72 -7.52 -1.36
N ASP A 53 -5.23 -6.76 -2.33
CA ASP A 53 -4.51 -6.39 -3.55
C ASP A 53 -3.26 -5.55 -3.22
N PHE A 54 -3.38 -4.56 -2.34
CA PHE A 54 -2.26 -3.73 -1.89
C PHE A 54 -1.21 -4.54 -1.14
N LEU A 55 -1.62 -5.49 -0.28
CA LEU A 55 -0.70 -6.41 0.39
C LEU A 55 0.04 -7.31 -0.62
N HIS A 56 -0.66 -7.78 -1.65
CA HIS A 56 -0.04 -8.58 -2.72
C HIS A 56 0.97 -7.76 -3.53
N LEU A 57 0.64 -6.50 -3.85
CA LEU A 57 1.54 -5.58 -4.56
C LEU A 57 2.78 -5.23 -3.71
N ALA A 58 2.59 -4.94 -2.43
CA ALA A 58 3.69 -4.68 -1.50
C ALA A 58 4.68 -5.85 -1.43
N ARG A 59 4.18 -7.09 -1.34
CA ARG A 59 5.02 -8.32 -1.36
C ARG A 59 5.73 -8.54 -2.70
N LYS A 60 5.10 -8.17 -3.82
CA LYS A 60 5.73 -8.25 -5.15
C LYS A 60 6.86 -7.24 -5.31
N LEU A 61 6.76 -6.06 -4.69
CA LEU A 61 7.83 -5.06 -4.70
C LEU A 61 9.09 -5.54 -3.98
N GLU A 62 8.98 -6.35 -2.92
CA GLU A 62 10.15 -6.97 -2.28
C GLU A 62 10.95 -7.88 -3.22
N LYS A 63 10.28 -8.49 -4.20
CA LYS A 63 10.88 -9.45 -5.14
C LYS A 63 11.47 -8.80 -6.39
N LEU A 64 11.26 -7.50 -6.58
CA LEU A 64 11.85 -6.76 -7.68
C LEU A 64 13.28 -6.35 -7.30
N PRO A 65 14.28 -6.60 -8.16
CA PRO A 65 15.63 -6.13 -7.91
C PRO A 65 15.59 -4.62 -7.76
N ARG A 66 16.20 -4.13 -6.67
CA ARG A 66 16.41 -2.69 -6.48
C ARG A 66 17.32 -2.25 -7.63
N LEU A 67 16.78 -1.42 -8.52
CA LEU A 67 17.53 -0.77 -9.61
C LEU A 67 18.60 0.16 -9.03
#